data_AF-A0A1L8MYC2-F1
#
_entry.id   AF-A0A1L8MYC2-F1
#
_cell.length_a   1.000
_cell.length_b   1.000
_cell.length_c   1.000
_cell.angle_alpha   90.00
_cell.angle_beta   90.00
_cell.angle_gamma   90.00
#
_symmetry.space_group_name_H-M   'P 1'
#
loop_
_entity.id
_entity.type
_entity.pdbx_description
1 polymer ?
#
loop_
_entity_poly.entity_id
_entity_poly.type
_entity_poly.pdbx_seq_one_letter_code
_entity_poly.pdbx_strand_id
1 'polypeptide(L)'
;MQAPEAPPLAKDGNYNKPTKDTLMKKLDNLQYNVTQENGTEPAFRNEYWDLEEEGIYVDVVSGEALFSSTDKYKSGTGWPSFTRTLVPGNVVSVEDNSHGMTRTEVRSYFGDSHLGHLFNDGPQPTGDRYCINSASLRFIPVDKLEEEGYGEYRKLFAKNKLETAVLAGGCFWGVEGVYEHINGVVNVVSGYSGGSAKTADYYTVGSGKTGHAESVQITYDPSVISYKTLLEVFFSVAHNPTELNYQGPDRGTEYRSAVFYNNDEQKKTALAVIKQLELGKVYSKPIVTEVTALKGFYQAEEYHQDYMELNPTSAYIQNWDAPKVEELKRKYPELIKKM
;
A
#
# COMPACT_ATOMS: atom_id res chain seq x y z
N MET A 1 16.99 8.77 22.22
CA MET A 1 17.27 10.08 21.60
C MET A 1 16.43 10.12 20.34
N GLN A 2 15.79 11.25 20.05
CA GLN A 2 14.98 11.39 18.84
C GLN A 2 15.95 11.39 17.65
N ALA A 3 15.73 10.51 16.67
CA ALA A 3 16.57 10.47 15.48
C ALA A 3 16.56 11.86 14.80
N PRO A 4 17.70 12.37 14.34
CA PRO A 4 17.74 13.66 13.65
C PRO A 4 16.89 13.60 12.37
N GLU A 5 16.13 14.68 12.12
CA GLU A 5 15.38 14.83 10.86
C GLU A 5 16.36 14.86 9.68
N ALA A 6 16.24 13.87 8.80
CA ALA A 6 17.00 13.81 7.57
C ALA A 6 16.60 14.90 6.58
N PRO A 7 17.48 15.22 5.61
CA PRO A 7 17.08 16.01 4.47
C PRO A 7 15.90 15.33 3.76
N PRO A 8 14.81 16.05 3.44
CA PRO A 8 13.81 15.53 2.52
C PRO A 8 14.46 15.28 1.17
N LEU A 9 13.89 14.35 0.40
CA LEU A 9 14.29 14.08 -0.98
C LEU A 9 14.55 15.39 -1.72
N ALA A 10 15.64 15.41 -2.51
CA ALA A 10 15.77 16.43 -3.53
C ALA A 10 14.53 16.32 -4.41
N LYS A 11 13.68 17.35 -4.41
CA LYS A 11 12.39 17.37 -5.12
C LYS A 11 12.50 17.02 -6.62
N ASP A 12 13.72 17.08 -7.16
CA ASP A 12 14.05 16.83 -8.57
C ASP A 12 15.04 15.64 -8.76
N GLY A 13 15.28 14.80 -7.74
CA GLY A 13 16.24 13.69 -7.80
C GLY A 13 17.72 14.10 -7.74
N ASN A 14 18.01 15.35 -7.38
CA ASN A 14 19.36 15.93 -7.41
C ASN A 14 20.00 15.92 -6.00
N TYR A 15 20.57 14.79 -5.61
CA TYR A 15 21.24 14.61 -4.33
C TYR A 15 22.57 15.38 -4.28
N ASN A 16 22.88 16.02 -3.15
CA ASN A 16 24.13 16.76 -2.96
C ASN A 16 24.62 16.63 -1.52
N LYS A 17 25.93 16.47 -1.33
CA LYS A 17 26.57 16.49 0.00
C LYS A 17 26.36 17.86 0.66
N PRO A 18 25.71 17.94 1.84
CA PRO A 18 25.61 19.18 2.61
C PRO A 18 26.99 19.69 3.05
N THR A 19 27.09 20.99 3.35
CA THR A 19 28.34 21.58 3.88
C THR A 19 28.70 21.00 5.25
N LYS A 20 29.99 20.99 5.60
CA LYS A 20 30.49 20.52 6.90
C LYS A 20 29.73 21.13 8.08
N ASP A 21 29.49 22.45 8.06
CA ASP A 21 28.76 23.14 9.13
C ASP A 21 27.30 22.68 9.26
N THR A 22 26.69 22.27 8.15
CA THR A 22 25.34 21.69 8.15
C THR A 22 25.37 20.28 8.74
N LEU A 23 26.36 19.47 8.35
CA LEU A 23 26.51 18.10 8.86
C LEU A 23 26.75 18.08 10.37
N MET A 24 27.62 18.96 10.89
CA MET A 24 27.90 19.06 12.33
C MET A 24 26.68 19.48 13.17
N LYS A 25 25.65 20.07 12.56
CA LYS A 25 24.39 20.43 13.25
C LYS A 25 23.32 19.35 13.15
N LYS A 26 23.34 18.55 12.08
CA LYS A 26 22.31 17.56 11.77
C LYS A 26 22.66 16.17 12.28
N LEU A 27 23.91 15.75 12.13
CA LEU A 27 24.35 14.42 12.51
C LEU A 27 24.71 14.38 13.99
N ASP A 28 24.42 13.27 14.65
CA ASP A 28 25.02 12.99 15.94
C ASP A 28 26.51 12.62 15.80
N ASN A 29 27.21 12.53 16.94
CA ASN A 29 28.65 12.25 16.94
C ASN A 29 29.01 10.90 16.29
N LEU A 30 28.17 9.87 16.45
CA LEU A 30 28.42 8.55 15.87
C LEU A 30 28.20 8.58 14.37
N GLN A 31 27.09 9.17 13.91
CA GLN A 31 26.78 9.34 12.50
C GLN A 31 27.86 10.17 11.79
N TYR A 32 28.33 11.26 12.39
CA TYR A 32 29.40 12.08 11.83
C TYR A 32 30.72 11.28 11.76
N ASN A 33 31.11 10.60 12.84
CA ASN A 33 32.33 9.80 12.88
C ASN A 33 32.30 8.64 11.85
N VAL A 34 31.18 7.92 11.74
CA VAL A 34 31.02 6.85 10.76
C VAL A 34 31.07 7.42 9.35
N THR A 35 30.19 8.36 9.00
CA THR A 35 30.03 8.82 7.61
C THR A 35 31.20 9.67 7.10
N GLN A 36 31.76 10.55 7.93
CA GLN A 36 32.76 11.55 7.50
C GLN A 36 34.19 11.21 7.91
N GLU A 37 34.39 10.36 8.93
CA GLU A 37 35.72 10.01 9.46
C GLU A 37 36.03 8.51 9.32
N ASN A 38 35.24 7.80 8.51
CA ASN A 38 35.39 6.37 8.22
C ASN A 38 35.39 5.49 9.48
N GLY A 39 34.64 5.91 10.51
CA GLY A 39 34.42 5.15 11.73
C GLY A 39 33.58 3.89 11.50
N THR A 40 33.53 3.01 12.49
CA THR A 40 32.68 1.82 12.47
C THR A 40 31.93 1.73 13.79
N GLU A 41 30.60 1.57 13.72
CA GLU A 41 29.77 1.43 14.91
C GLU A 41 29.94 0.03 15.54
N PRO A 42 29.60 -0.17 16.83
CA PRO A 42 29.73 -1.48 17.45
C PRO A 42 28.70 -2.51 16.93
N ALA A 43 29.16 -3.74 16.70
CA ALA A 43 28.30 -4.90 16.41
C ALA A 43 27.23 -5.10 17.50
N PHE A 44 26.01 -5.49 17.09
CA PHE A 44 24.86 -5.81 17.94
C PHE A 44 24.39 -4.67 18.87
N ARG A 45 24.95 -3.47 18.70
CA ARG A 45 24.63 -2.27 19.50
C ARG A 45 24.45 -1.09 18.57
N ASN A 46 23.60 -1.29 17.57
CA ASN A 46 23.24 -0.30 16.58
C ASN A 46 21.74 -0.41 16.26
N GLU A 47 21.23 0.52 15.45
CA GLU A 47 19.79 0.71 15.30
C GLU A 47 19.13 -0.33 14.39
N TYR A 48 19.84 -0.81 13.36
CA TYR A 48 19.19 -1.57 12.28
C TYR A 48 19.68 -3.02 12.13
N TRP A 49 20.60 -3.52 12.97
CA TRP A 49 21.06 -4.91 12.84
C TRP A 49 19.91 -5.93 12.96
N ASP A 50 18.94 -5.72 13.83
CA ASP A 50 17.79 -6.61 14.07
C ASP A 50 16.44 -6.08 13.56
N LEU A 51 16.41 -4.91 12.92
CA LEU A 51 15.17 -4.36 12.35
C LEU A 51 14.61 -5.26 11.23
N GLU A 52 13.37 -5.73 11.38
CA GLU A 52 12.66 -6.59 10.42
C GLU A 52 11.54 -5.86 9.65
N GLU A 53 11.35 -4.56 9.90
CA GLU A 53 10.31 -3.75 9.27
C GLU A 53 10.50 -3.61 7.74
N GLU A 54 9.39 -3.52 7.00
CA GLU A 54 9.41 -3.31 5.56
C GLU A 54 9.66 -1.83 5.24
N GLY A 55 10.64 -1.56 4.38
CA GLY A 55 11.03 -0.20 4.02
C GLY A 55 12.40 -0.13 3.35
N ILE A 56 12.84 1.08 3.04
CA ILE A 56 14.14 1.33 2.41
C ILE A 56 15.11 1.98 3.41
N TYR A 57 16.40 1.86 3.11
CA TYR A 57 17.48 2.52 3.83
C TYR A 57 18.11 3.55 2.90
N VAL A 58 18.14 4.80 3.35
CA VAL A 58 18.71 5.93 2.62
C VAL A 58 19.97 6.44 3.32
N ASP A 59 20.85 7.13 2.59
CA ASP A 59 22.00 7.82 3.19
C ASP A 59 21.51 8.89 4.16
N VAL A 60 22.00 8.86 5.40
CA VAL A 60 21.67 9.88 6.41
C VAL A 60 22.16 11.29 6.01
N VAL A 61 23.18 11.36 5.13
CA VAL A 61 23.78 12.60 4.66
C VAL A 61 23.06 13.20 3.45
N SER A 62 22.93 12.44 2.36
CA SER A 62 22.38 12.93 1.10
C SER A 62 20.89 12.64 0.90
N GLY A 63 20.35 11.63 1.58
CA GLY A 63 19.01 11.09 1.37
C GLY A 63 18.89 10.16 0.16
N GLU A 64 19.98 9.81 -0.53
CA GLU A 64 19.92 8.90 -1.67
C GLU A 64 19.53 7.47 -1.24
N ALA A 65 18.74 6.79 -2.07
CA ALA A 65 18.27 5.43 -1.79
C ALA A 65 19.42 4.42 -1.93
N LEU A 66 19.76 3.69 -0.86
CA LEU A 66 20.93 2.80 -0.82
C LEU A 66 20.55 1.32 -0.82
N PHE A 67 19.65 0.91 0.08
CA PHE A 67 19.28 -0.50 0.27
C PHE A 67 17.79 -0.66 0.52
N SER A 68 17.27 -1.88 0.32
CA SER A 68 15.88 -2.25 0.63
C SER A 68 15.87 -3.36 1.68
N SER A 69 14.87 -3.35 2.58
CA SER A 69 14.70 -4.47 3.51
C SER A 69 14.34 -5.79 2.81
N THR A 70 13.91 -5.76 1.54
CA THR A 70 13.73 -6.98 0.72
C THR A 70 15.03 -7.75 0.48
N ASP A 71 16.17 -7.07 0.51
CA ASP A 71 17.50 -7.64 0.28
C ASP A 71 18.32 -7.75 1.56
N LYS A 72 17.75 -7.36 2.70
CA LYS A 72 18.34 -7.48 4.03
C LYS A 72 18.26 -8.93 4.51
N TYR A 73 19.31 -9.42 5.15
CA TYR A 73 19.32 -10.76 5.73
C TYR A 73 20.15 -10.84 7.01
N LYS A 74 19.95 -11.92 7.78
CA LYS A 74 20.69 -12.18 9.02
C LYS A 74 22.04 -12.82 8.68
N SER A 75 23.09 -12.01 8.59
CA SER A 75 24.47 -12.46 8.35
C SER A 75 25.16 -13.01 9.61
N GLY A 76 24.66 -12.67 10.80
CA GLY A 76 25.29 -13.01 12.08
C GLY A 76 26.47 -12.10 12.46
N THR A 77 26.76 -11.05 11.67
CA THR A 77 27.89 -10.13 11.96
C THR A 77 27.57 -9.09 13.02
N GLY A 78 26.28 -8.80 13.24
CA GLY A 78 25.83 -7.75 14.16
C GLY A 78 25.70 -6.36 13.53
N TRP A 79 25.77 -6.26 12.20
CA TRP A 79 25.44 -5.07 11.41
C TRP A 79 24.37 -5.41 10.37
N PRO A 80 23.53 -4.44 9.95
CA PRO A 80 22.61 -4.65 8.83
C PRO A 80 23.39 -5.09 7.59
N SER A 81 22.94 -6.20 7.00
CA SER A 81 23.60 -6.84 5.87
C SER A 81 22.65 -7.04 4.71
N PHE A 82 23.10 -6.67 3.51
CA PHE A 82 22.28 -6.71 2.30
C PHE A 82 22.97 -7.52 1.20
N THR A 83 22.18 -8.10 0.31
CA THR A 83 22.68 -8.91 -0.82
C THR A 83 22.95 -8.11 -2.09
N ARG A 84 22.35 -6.90 -2.19
CA ARG A 84 22.50 -5.97 -3.31
C ARG A 84 22.11 -4.55 -2.90
N THR A 85 22.50 -3.58 -3.73
CA THR A 85 22.07 -2.17 -3.63
C THR A 85 20.68 -1.97 -4.23
N LEU A 86 19.92 -1.00 -3.72
CA LEU A 86 18.59 -0.65 -4.22
C LEU A 86 18.63 0.04 -5.60
N VAL A 87 19.49 1.06 -5.73
CA VAL A 87 19.68 1.79 -7.00
C VAL A 87 21.12 1.57 -7.48
N PRO A 88 21.33 0.98 -8.66
CA PRO A 88 22.67 0.87 -9.24
C PRO A 88 23.34 2.24 -9.37
N GLY A 89 24.55 2.38 -8.83
CA GLY A 89 25.35 3.61 -8.91
C GLY A 89 25.29 4.51 -7.66
N ASN A 90 24.30 4.35 -6.77
CA ASN A 90 24.24 5.11 -5.52
C ASN A 90 25.23 4.62 -4.46
N VAL A 91 25.74 3.39 -4.61
CA VAL A 91 26.81 2.85 -3.77
C VAL A 91 28.01 2.56 -4.67
N VAL A 92 29.15 3.13 -4.29
CA VAL A 92 30.42 2.96 -4.99
C VAL A 92 31.42 2.20 -4.15
N SER A 93 32.21 1.35 -4.81
CA SER A 93 33.25 0.56 -4.18
C SER A 93 34.60 1.28 -4.30
N VAL A 94 35.32 1.36 -3.18
CA VAL A 94 36.66 1.95 -3.08
C VAL A 94 37.60 0.94 -2.46
N GLU A 95 38.82 0.84 -2.96
CA GLU A 95 39.84 -0.03 -2.39
C GLU A 95 40.34 0.57 -1.06
N ASP A 96 40.21 -0.19 0.02
CA ASP A 96 40.64 0.17 1.37
C ASP A 96 41.83 -0.70 1.79
N ASN A 97 43.02 -0.10 1.85
CA ASN A 97 44.27 -0.73 2.27
C ASN A 97 44.68 -0.34 3.71
N SER A 98 43.75 0.21 4.50
CA SER A 98 44.01 0.60 5.88
C SER A 98 44.21 -0.62 6.79
N HIS A 99 44.85 -0.39 7.95
CA HIS A 99 45.08 -1.42 8.98
C HIS A 99 45.78 -2.71 8.51
N GLY A 100 46.52 -2.65 7.39
CA GLY A 100 47.25 -3.79 6.83
C GLY A 100 46.37 -4.86 6.19
N MET A 101 45.12 -4.53 5.86
CA MET A 101 44.16 -5.39 5.17
C MET A 101 43.75 -4.76 3.84
N THR A 102 43.51 -5.56 2.81
CA THR A 102 42.87 -5.09 1.57
C THR A 102 41.39 -5.47 1.64
N ARG A 103 40.53 -4.46 1.67
CA ARG A 103 39.06 -4.59 1.74
C ARG A 103 38.42 -3.73 0.66
N THR A 104 37.17 -4.03 0.34
CA THR A 104 36.34 -3.19 -0.52
C THR A 104 35.45 -2.34 0.36
N GLU A 105 35.83 -1.08 0.56
CA GLU A 105 34.96 -0.09 1.19
C GLU A 105 33.79 0.22 0.26
N VAL A 106 32.61 0.45 0.84
CA VAL A 106 31.45 0.97 0.10
C VAL A 106 31.06 2.35 0.64
N ARG A 107 30.83 3.30 -0.27
CA ARG A 107 30.48 4.69 0.02
C ARG A 107 29.23 5.11 -0.74
N SER A 108 28.46 6.06 -0.19
CA SER A 108 27.35 6.68 -0.93
C SER A 108 27.89 7.61 -2.02
N TYR A 109 27.24 7.65 -3.19
CA TYR A 109 27.78 8.40 -4.34
C TYR A 109 27.67 9.91 -4.15
N PHE A 110 26.50 10.40 -3.73
CA PHE A 110 26.26 11.83 -3.60
C PHE A 110 26.66 12.39 -2.24
N GLY A 111 26.58 11.58 -1.19
CA GLY A 111 26.98 11.98 0.17
C GLY A 111 28.47 11.79 0.45
N ASP A 112 29.15 10.94 -0.34
CA ASP A 112 30.50 10.47 -0.03
C ASP A 112 30.58 10.04 1.46
N SER A 113 29.56 9.30 1.90
CA SER A 113 29.47 8.75 3.25
C SER A 113 30.16 7.40 3.28
N HIS A 114 31.04 7.16 4.23
CA HIS A 114 31.47 5.78 4.54
C HIS A 114 30.26 4.98 5.03
N LEU A 115 29.91 3.92 4.29
CA LEU A 115 28.78 3.05 4.63
C LEU A 115 29.26 1.81 5.37
N GLY A 116 30.37 1.21 4.91
CA GLY A 116 30.91 -0.03 5.45
C GLY A 116 31.75 -0.76 4.41
N HIS A 117 31.60 -2.08 4.33
CA HIS A 117 32.40 -2.91 3.42
C HIS A 117 31.58 -3.96 2.68
N LEU A 118 32.04 -4.28 1.47
CA LEU A 118 31.53 -5.36 0.63
C LEU A 118 32.41 -6.61 0.78
N PHE A 119 31.76 -7.74 1.01
CA PHE A 119 32.37 -9.07 1.09
C PHE A 119 31.73 -10.03 0.09
N ASN A 120 32.47 -11.05 -0.33
CA ASN A 120 32.04 -12.07 -1.30
C ASN A 120 31.62 -13.40 -0.62
N ASP A 121 31.20 -13.33 0.64
CA ASP A 121 30.75 -14.45 1.49
C ASP A 121 29.24 -14.39 1.77
N GLY A 122 28.50 -13.64 0.96
CA GLY A 122 27.05 -13.50 1.06
C GLY A 122 26.27 -14.68 0.48
N PRO A 123 24.94 -14.70 0.68
CA PRO A 123 24.09 -15.73 0.11
C PRO A 123 24.02 -15.63 -1.42
N GLN A 124 23.79 -16.78 -2.05
CA GLN A 124 23.46 -16.85 -3.46
C GLN A 124 22.09 -16.20 -3.73
N PRO A 125 21.84 -15.64 -4.93
CA PRO A 125 22.64 -15.77 -6.16
C PRO A 125 23.75 -14.73 -6.36
N THR A 126 23.78 -13.66 -5.56
CA THR A 126 24.82 -12.62 -5.75
C THR A 126 26.16 -13.06 -5.17
N GLY A 127 26.13 -13.78 -4.04
CA GLY A 127 27.35 -14.07 -3.27
C GLY A 127 27.88 -12.85 -2.52
N ASP A 128 27.21 -11.71 -2.63
CA ASP A 128 27.64 -10.44 -2.06
C ASP A 128 27.02 -10.20 -0.69
N ARG A 129 27.83 -9.67 0.22
CA ARG A 129 27.41 -9.17 1.54
C ARG A 129 27.87 -7.74 1.70
N TYR A 130 26.95 -6.81 1.53
CA TYR A 130 27.10 -5.43 1.94
C TYR A 130 26.89 -5.35 3.45
N CYS A 131 27.96 -5.17 4.22
CA CYS A 131 27.93 -5.06 5.68
C CYS A 131 28.03 -3.58 6.06
N ILE A 132 26.93 -3.00 6.53
CA ILE A 132 26.75 -1.54 6.56
C ILE A 132 26.56 -1.04 7.99
N ASN A 133 27.09 0.13 8.31
CA ASN A 133 26.83 0.81 9.56
C ASN A 133 25.40 1.40 9.55
N SER A 134 24.61 1.12 10.57
CA SER A 134 23.32 1.76 10.82
C SER A 134 23.46 3.27 10.96
N ALA A 135 24.54 3.74 11.60
CA ALA A 135 24.83 5.16 11.73
C ALA A 135 25.04 5.91 10.40
N SER A 136 25.24 5.22 9.27
CA SER A 136 25.24 5.86 7.95
C SER A 136 23.88 5.83 7.25
N LEU A 137 22.88 5.18 7.85
CA LEU A 137 21.58 4.93 7.26
C LEU A 137 20.47 5.68 8.00
N ARG A 138 19.39 5.94 7.27
CA ARG A 138 18.07 6.21 7.84
C ARG A 138 17.06 5.27 7.22
N PHE A 139 16.25 4.64 8.07
CA PHE A 139 15.17 3.78 7.62
C PHE A 139 13.89 4.57 7.31
N ILE A 140 13.22 4.22 6.22
CA ILE A 140 11.92 4.78 5.81
C ILE A 140 10.92 3.62 5.67
N PRO A 141 9.97 3.48 6.60
CA PRO A 141 8.90 2.48 6.52
C PRO A 141 8.05 2.61 5.25
N VAL A 142 7.47 1.50 4.79
CA VAL A 142 6.64 1.47 3.56
C VAL A 142 5.50 2.49 3.57
N ASP A 143 4.86 2.70 4.70
CA ASP A 143 3.74 3.65 4.85
C ASP A 143 4.18 5.13 4.83
N LYS A 144 5.49 5.38 4.95
CA LYS A 144 6.12 6.71 4.86
C LYS A 144 6.77 7.02 3.52
N LEU A 145 6.95 6.02 2.66
CA LEU A 145 7.61 6.20 1.36
C LEU A 145 6.99 7.32 0.52
N GLU A 146 5.66 7.37 0.41
CA GLU A 146 4.97 8.40 -0.40
C GLU A 146 5.15 9.80 0.18
N GLU A 147 4.93 9.94 1.49
CA GLU A 147 5.03 11.21 2.22
C GLU A 147 6.44 11.81 2.12
N GLU A 148 7.45 10.97 2.15
CA GLU A 148 8.86 11.37 2.11
C GLU A 148 9.44 11.48 0.70
N GLY A 149 8.66 11.18 -0.34
CA GLY A 149 9.01 11.31 -1.76
C GLY A 149 9.57 10.05 -2.44
N TYR A 150 9.68 8.94 -1.71
CA TYR A 150 10.21 7.64 -2.16
C TYR A 150 9.10 6.73 -2.72
N GLY A 151 7.97 7.28 -3.15
CA GLY A 151 6.77 6.54 -3.56
C GLY A 151 7.02 5.50 -4.65
N GLU A 152 7.97 5.74 -5.56
CA GLU A 152 8.34 4.80 -6.62
C GLU A 152 8.84 3.43 -6.11
N TYR A 153 9.37 3.37 -4.89
CA TYR A 153 9.90 2.16 -4.27
C TYR A 153 8.83 1.33 -3.56
N ARG A 154 7.59 1.83 -3.40
CA ARG A 154 6.50 1.07 -2.78
C ARG A 154 6.25 -0.28 -3.46
N LYS A 155 6.44 -0.34 -4.79
CA LYS A 155 6.28 -1.56 -5.59
C LYS A 155 7.18 -2.73 -5.15
N LEU A 156 8.30 -2.45 -4.47
CA LEU A 156 9.21 -3.49 -3.97
C LEU A 156 8.61 -4.28 -2.80
N PHE A 157 7.74 -3.63 -2.03
CA PHE A 157 7.11 -4.17 -0.82
C PHE A 157 5.67 -4.57 -1.04
N ALA A 158 5.13 -4.34 -2.25
CA ALA A 158 3.93 -4.99 -2.69
C ALA A 158 4.21 -6.49 -2.86
N LYS A 159 4.28 -7.21 -1.74
CA LYS A 159 4.20 -8.66 -1.75
C LYS A 159 2.88 -9.01 -2.46
N ASN A 160 2.93 -10.00 -3.35
CA ASN A 160 1.80 -10.61 -4.07
C ASN A 160 0.71 -11.21 -3.14
N LYS A 161 0.30 -10.50 -2.08
CA LYS A 161 -0.90 -10.79 -1.32
C LYS A 161 -1.96 -9.85 -1.83
N LEU A 162 -2.89 -10.43 -2.57
CA LEU A 162 -4.14 -9.77 -2.88
C LEU A 162 -4.82 -9.39 -1.56
N GLU A 163 -5.37 -8.19 -1.52
CA GLU A 163 -6.19 -7.72 -0.41
C GLU A 163 -7.68 -7.91 -0.76
N THR A 164 -8.54 -7.82 0.26
CA THR A 164 -9.99 -7.89 0.05
C THR A 164 -10.72 -6.69 0.64
N ALA A 165 -11.74 -6.24 -0.09
CA ALA A 165 -12.69 -5.21 0.32
C ALA A 165 -14.11 -5.79 0.27
N VAL A 166 -14.96 -5.47 1.25
CA VAL A 166 -16.37 -5.88 1.24
C VAL A 166 -17.28 -4.66 1.27
N LEU A 167 -18.04 -4.45 0.20
CA LEU A 167 -18.84 -3.26 -0.06
C LEU A 167 -20.29 -3.62 -0.38
N ALA A 168 -21.25 -2.85 0.12
CA ALA A 168 -22.68 -3.00 -0.16
C ALA A 168 -23.25 -1.67 -0.68
N GLY A 169 -23.91 -1.70 -1.83
CA GLY A 169 -24.34 -0.50 -2.54
C GLY A 169 -25.61 -0.71 -3.36
N GLY A 170 -26.57 -1.46 -2.82
CA GLY A 170 -27.77 -1.87 -3.56
C GLY A 170 -27.63 -3.27 -4.15
N CYS A 171 -28.36 -3.53 -5.25
CA CYS A 171 -28.29 -4.83 -5.92
C CYS A 171 -26.83 -5.17 -6.28
N PHE A 172 -26.36 -6.33 -5.81
CA PHE A 172 -24.96 -6.72 -5.97
C PHE A 172 -24.53 -6.95 -7.42
N TRP A 173 -25.46 -7.19 -8.36
CA TRP A 173 -25.13 -7.51 -9.76
C TRP A 173 -24.45 -6.35 -10.47
N GLY A 174 -24.97 -5.14 -10.29
CA GLY A 174 -24.32 -3.95 -10.83
C GLY A 174 -23.08 -3.54 -10.08
N VAL A 175 -23.00 -3.82 -8.77
CA VAL A 175 -21.79 -3.52 -7.99
C VAL A 175 -20.66 -4.45 -8.42
N GLU A 176 -20.94 -5.76 -8.54
CA GLU A 176 -20.06 -6.78 -9.08
C GLU A 176 -19.55 -6.38 -10.47
N GLY A 177 -20.47 -6.13 -11.40
CA GLY A 177 -20.13 -5.74 -12.77
C GLY A 177 -19.27 -4.47 -12.84
N VAL A 178 -19.46 -3.49 -11.94
CA VAL A 178 -18.57 -2.32 -11.88
C VAL A 178 -17.14 -2.72 -11.53
N TYR A 179 -16.93 -3.53 -10.48
CA TYR A 179 -15.58 -3.88 -10.03
C TYR A 179 -14.88 -4.90 -10.92
N GLU A 180 -15.61 -5.78 -11.60
CA GLU A 180 -15.04 -6.74 -12.56
C GLU A 180 -14.28 -6.05 -13.70
N HIS A 181 -14.72 -4.85 -14.10
CA HIS A 181 -14.13 -4.08 -15.19
C HIS A 181 -12.87 -3.28 -14.78
N ILE A 182 -12.47 -3.32 -13.50
CA ILE A 182 -11.40 -2.47 -12.96
C ILE A 182 -10.02 -3.17 -13.00
N ASN A 183 -9.03 -2.53 -13.62
CA ASN A 183 -7.65 -2.96 -13.63
C ASN A 183 -7.08 -3.00 -12.20
N GLY A 184 -6.43 -4.10 -11.84
CA GLY A 184 -5.99 -4.38 -10.48
C GLY A 184 -7.02 -5.12 -9.62
N VAL A 185 -8.29 -5.22 -10.03
CA VAL A 185 -9.25 -6.15 -9.43
C VAL A 185 -9.08 -7.53 -10.06
N VAL A 186 -8.79 -8.52 -9.22
CA VAL A 186 -8.52 -9.91 -9.62
C VAL A 186 -9.79 -10.75 -9.61
N ASN A 187 -10.64 -10.59 -8.61
CA ASN A 187 -11.88 -11.36 -8.47
C ASN A 187 -12.95 -10.52 -7.76
N VAL A 188 -14.22 -10.70 -8.11
CA VAL A 188 -15.36 -10.12 -7.40
C VAL A 188 -16.36 -11.23 -7.15
N VAL A 189 -16.92 -11.29 -5.93
CA VAL A 189 -17.89 -12.32 -5.56
C VAL A 189 -19.10 -11.63 -4.95
N SER A 190 -20.29 -11.91 -5.48
CA SER A 190 -21.56 -11.48 -4.91
C SER A 190 -21.93 -12.31 -3.68
N GLY A 191 -22.45 -11.67 -2.63
CA GLY A 191 -22.75 -12.31 -1.35
C GLY A 191 -23.47 -11.43 -0.34
N TYR A 192 -23.48 -11.89 0.91
CA TYR A 192 -24.21 -11.30 2.01
C TYR A 192 -23.29 -10.98 3.19
N SER A 193 -23.43 -9.79 3.77
CA SER A 193 -22.64 -9.35 4.93
C SER A 193 -23.47 -8.57 5.95
N GLY A 194 -23.09 -8.65 7.22
CA GLY A 194 -23.70 -7.89 8.33
C GLY A 194 -24.63 -8.70 9.23
N GLY A 195 -25.29 -9.72 8.68
CA GLY A 195 -26.08 -10.72 9.40
C GLY A 195 -25.24 -11.93 9.82
N SER A 196 -25.90 -13.08 10.00
CA SER A 196 -25.26 -14.34 10.42
C SER A 196 -25.17 -15.37 9.30
N ALA A 197 -24.20 -16.29 9.40
CA ALA A 197 -24.02 -17.39 8.44
C ALA A 197 -25.27 -18.24 8.21
N LYS A 198 -26.10 -18.43 9.25
CA LYS A 198 -27.28 -19.31 9.21
C LYS A 198 -28.43 -18.77 8.36
N THR A 199 -28.40 -17.49 8.03
CA THR A 199 -29.48 -16.76 7.36
C THR A 199 -28.99 -16.10 6.07
N ALA A 200 -27.88 -16.60 5.53
CA ALA A 200 -27.20 -16.06 4.36
C ALA A 200 -27.57 -16.85 3.10
N ASP A 201 -28.84 -16.73 2.71
CA ASP A 201 -29.40 -17.28 1.47
C ASP A 201 -30.37 -16.24 0.88
N TYR A 202 -30.53 -16.24 -0.44
CA TYR A 202 -31.22 -15.17 -1.16
C TYR A 202 -32.65 -14.92 -0.66
N TYR A 203 -33.45 -15.97 -0.50
CA TYR A 203 -34.85 -15.83 -0.09
C TYR A 203 -35.00 -15.33 1.34
N THR A 204 -34.14 -15.79 2.24
CA THR A 204 -34.15 -15.36 3.64
C THR A 204 -33.65 -13.93 3.76
N VAL A 205 -32.61 -13.54 3.01
CA VAL A 205 -32.08 -12.17 2.97
C VAL A 205 -33.10 -11.21 2.39
N GLY A 206 -33.76 -11.56 1.27
CA GLY A 206 -34.81 -10.75 0.64
C GLY A 206 -36.06 -10.52 1.50
N SER A 207 -36.17 -11.16 2.67
CA SER A 207 -37.19 -10.83 3.67
C SER A 207 -36.90 -9.53 4.43
N GLY A 208 -35.67 -9.01 4.36
CA GLY A 208 -35.20 -7.82 5.08
C GLY A 208 -34.97 -8.02 6.58
N LYS A 209 -35.08 -9.25 7.11
CA LYS A 209 -35.06 -9.53 8.57
C LYS A 209 -33.75 -10.08 9.11
N THR A 210 -32.75 -10.29 8.25
CA THR A 210 -31.51 -11.00 8.60
C THR A 210 -30.39 -10.06 9.08
N GLY A 211 -30.53 -8.76 8.83
CA GLY A 211 -29.46 -7.77 9.02
C GLY A 211 -28.36 -7.83 7.95
N HIS A 212 -28.48 -8.74 6.97
CA HIS A 212 -27.58 -8.77 5.82
C HIS A 212 -27.80 -7.56 4.91
N ALA A 213 -26.73 -7.11 4.26
CA ALA A 213 -26.77 -6.36 3.03
C ALA A 213 -26.32 -7.27 1.88
N GLU A 214 -26.90 -7.11 0.70
CA GLU A 214 -26.26 -7.53 -0.54
C GLU A 214 -24.92 -6.79 -0.68
N SER A 215 -23.86 -7.56 -0.83
CA SER A 215 -22.48 -7.08 -0.77
C SER A 215 -21.63 -7.81 -1.78
N VAL A 216 -20.52 -7.21 -2.17
CA VAL A 216 -19.50 -7.85 -2.99
C VAL A 216 -18.20 -7.96 -2.21
N GLN A 217 -17.50 -9.08 -2.35
CA GLN A 217 -16.11 -9.23 -1.92
C GLN A 217 -15.20 -9.03 -3.12
N ILE A 218 -14.43 -7.94 -3.08
CA ILE A 218 -13.49 -7.55 -4.14
C ILE A 218 -12.10 -7.98 -3.72
N THR A 219 -11.48 -8.87 -4.47
CA THR A 219 -10.07 -9.24 -4.32
C THR A 219 -9.24 -8.41 -5.29
N TYR A 220 -8.29 -7.63 -4.80
CA TYR A 220 -7.51 -6.69 -5.61
C TYR A 220 -6.01 -6.75 -5.29
N ASP A 221 -5.21 -6.36 -6.28
CA ASP A 221 -3.78 -6.18 -6.14
C ASP A 221 -3.48 -4.74 -5.67
N PRO A 222 -3.04 -4.54 -4.41
CA PRO A 222 -2.75 -3.21 -3.88
C PRO A 222 -1.57 -2.51 -4.58
N SER A 223 -0.79 -3.23 -5.40
CA SER A 223 0.28 -2.66 -6.23
C SER A 223 -0.25 -1.96 -7.49
N VAL A 224 -1.46 -2.33 -7.93
CA VAL A 224 -2.09 -1.80 -9.15
C VAL A 224 -3.20 -0.80 -8.79
N ILE A 225 -4.00 -1.10 -7.76
CA ILE A 225 -5.11 -0.25 -7.34
C ILE A 225 -5.20 -0.14 -5.82
N SER A 226 -5.45 1.07 -5.31
CA SER A 226 -5.56 1.31 -3.87
C SER A 226 -6.99 1.07 -3.35
N TYR A 227 -7.11 0.69 -2.08
CA TYR A 227 -8.41 0.63 -1.37
C TYR A 227 -9.18 1.95 -1.44
N LYS A 228 -8.46 3.08 -1.34
CA LYS A 228 -9.05 4.43 -1.48
C LYS A 228 -9.70 4.61 -2.86
N THR A 229 -9.03 4.20 -3.93
CA THR A 229 -9.55 4.27 -5.30
C THR A 229 -10.79 3.39 -5.46
N LEU A 230 -10.81 2.19 -4.87
CA LEU A 230 -12.03 1.35 -4.84
C LEU A 230 -13.20 2.07 -4.17
N LEU A 231 -12.96 2.80 -3.07
CA LEU A 231 -13.99 3.61 -2.41
C LEU A 231 -14.41 4.84 -3.22
N GLU A 232 -13.49 5.50 -3.93
CA GLU A 232 -13.83 6.62 -4.82
C GLU A 232 -14.81 6.15 -5.92
N VAL A 233 -14.59 4.96 -6.49
CA VAL A 233 -15.54 4.33 -7.42
C VAL A 233 -16.84 3.93 -6.71
N PHE A 234 -16.75 3.37 -5.49
CA PHE A 234 -17.92 2.98 -4.70
C PHE A 234 -18.91 4.14 -4.53
N PHE A 235 -18.42 5.29 -4.07
CA PHE A 235 -19.25 6.46 -3.80
C PHE A 235 -19.72 7.14 -5.08
N SER A 236 -18.90 7.22 -6.12
CA SER A 236 -19.19 8.04 -7.30
C SER A 236 -19.86 7.32 -8.48
N VAL A 237 -19.80 5.98 -8.52
CA VAL A 237 -20.29 5.15 -9.64
C VAL A 237 -21.18 4.02 -9.17
N ALA A 238 -20.75 3.22 -8.19
CA ALA A 238 -21.42 1.96 -7.88
C ALA A 238 -22.86 2.15 -7.38
N HIS A 239 -23.12 3.25 -6.66
CA HIS A 239 -24.42 3.53 -6.04
C HIS A 239 -24.57 5.01 -5.63
N ASN A 240 -25.75 5.39 -5.13
CA ASN A 240 -26.00 6.68 -4.50
C ASN A 240 -25.90 6.57 -2.96
N PRO A 241 -24.84 7.10 -2.32
CA PRO A 241 -24.58 6.92 -0.88
C PRO A 241 -25.49 7.74 0.04
N THR A 242 -26.47 8.46 -0.53
CA THR A 242 -27.42 9.29 0.24
C THR A 242 -28.80 8.62 0.39
N GLU A 243 -29.00 7.45 -0.22
CA GLU A 243 -30.26 6.71 -0.19
C GLU A 243 -30.24 5.68 0.95
N LEU A 244 -31.03 5.95 1.99
CA LEU A 244 -31.08 5.12 3.20
C LEU A 244 -31.99 3.91 2.98
N ASN A 245 -31.42 2.70 3.03
CA ASN A 245 -32.11 1.41 2.90
C ASN A 245 -32.84 1.22 1.56
N TYR A 246 -32.26 1.77 0.49
CA TYR A 246 -32.71 1.55 -0.88
C TYR A 246 -31.64 1.98 -1.87
N GLN A 247 -31.71 1.48 -3.11
CA GLN A 247 -30.96 2.00 -4.25
C GLN A 247 -31.81 1.92 -5.51
N GLY A 248 -32.04 3.05 -6.18
CA GLY A 248 -32.82 3.07 -7.42
C GLY A 248 -34.22 2.42 -7.24
N PRO A 249 -34.54 1.32 -7.95
CA PRO A 249 -35.82 0.63 -7.81
C PRO A 249 -35.92 -0.26 -6.56
N ASP A 250 -34.79 -0.67 -5.98
CA ASP A 250 -34.74 -1.68 -4.93
C ASP A 250 -34.92 -1.06 -3.56
N ARG A 251 -35.79 -1.65 -2.74
CA ARG A 251 -36.24 -1.10 -1.45
C ARG A 251 -36.08 -2.16 -0.38
N GLY A 252 -35.27 -1.87 0.64
CA GLY A 252 -34.99 -2.82 1.71
C GLY A 252 -33.65 -2.55 2.38
N THR A 253 -33.52 -2.95 3.65
CA THR A 253 -32.27 -2.82 4.41
C THR A 253 -31.13 -3.64 3.81
N GLU A 254 -31.48 -4.67 3.05
CA GLU A 254 -30.58 -5.51 2.27
C GLU A 254 -29.90 -4.73 1.13
N TYR A 255 -30.48 -3.62 0.68
CA TYR A 255 -29.92 -2.74 -0.35
C TYR A 255 -29.24 -1.50 0.21
N ARG A 256 -28.97 -1.45 1.52
CA ARG A 256 -28.34 -0.28 2.15
C ARG A 256 -26.90 -0.09 1.69
N SER A 257 -26.43 1.15 1.73
CA SER A 257 -25.03 1.49 1.55
C SER A 257 -24.20 1.14 2.79
N ALA A 258 -23.18 0.30 2.64
CA ALA A 258 -22.26 -0.04 3.73
C ALA A 258 -20.85 -0.38 3.24
N VAL A 259 -19.85 -0.02 4.05
CA VAL A 259 -18.45 -0.44 3.95
C VAL A 259 -18.14 -1.36 5.14
N PHE A 260 -17.85 -2.63 4.85
CA PHE A 260 -17.46 -3.61 5.85
C PHE A 260 -15.93 -3.72 5.91
N TYR A 261 -15.31 -3.12 6.93
CA TYR A 261 -13.85 -3.06 7.04
C TYR A 261 -13.26 -4.34 7.67
N ASN A 262 -12.14 -4.80 7.12
CA ASN A 262 -11.37 -5.95 7.62
C ASN A 262 -10.34 -5.58 8.69
N ASN A 263 -9.88 -4.33 8.70
CA ASN A 263 -8.85 -3.82 9.61
C ASN A 263 -9.02 -2.31 9.85
N ASP A 264 -8.23 -1.78 10.78
CA ASP A 264 -8.30 -0.37 11.18
C ASP A 264 -7.90 0.61 10.06
N GLU A 265 -7.02 0.21 9.15
CA GLU A 265 -6.59 1.05 8.03
C GLU A 265 -7.72 1.24 7.01
N GLN A 266 -8.46 0.18 6.68
CA GLN A 266 -9.67 0.27 5.86
C GLN A 266 -10.73 1.15 6.52
N LYS A 267 -10.96 0.99 7.82
CA LYS A 267 -11.89 1.84 8.58
C LYS A 267 -11.51 3.32 8.50
N LYS A 268 -10.24 3.63 8.77
CA LYS A 268 -9.71 4.99 8.74
C LYS A 268 -9.83 5.60 7.34
N THR A 269 -9.48 4.84 6.31
CA THR A 269 -9.58 5.26 4.92
C THR A 269 -11.04 5.54 4.52
N ALA A 270 -11.97 4.65 4.85
CA ALA A 270 -13.40 4.84 4.56
C ALA A 270 -13.96 6.11 5.20
N LEU A 271 -13.68 6.32 6.49
CA LEU A 271 -14.09 7.54 7.19
C LEU A 271 -13.46 8.80 6.60
N ALA A 272 -12.18 8.74 6.19
CA ALA A 272 -11.50 9.86 5.57
C ALA A 272 -12.12 10.23 4.20
N VAL A 273 -12.46 9.23 3.37
CA VAL A 273 -13.12 9.44 2.07
C VAL A 273 -14.51 10.06 2.27
N ILE A 274 -15.33 9.53 3.18
CA ILE A 274 -16.66 10.11 3.49
C ILE A 274 -16.51 11.58 3.92
N LYS A 275 -15.60 11.85 4.86
CA LYS A 275 -15.35 13.21 5.34
C LYS A 275 -14.91 14.15 4.20
N GLN A 276 -14.08 13.68 3.27
CA GLN A 276 -13.65 14.46 2.10
C GLN A 276 -14.84 14.79 1.18
N LEU A 277 -15.73 13.82 0.92
CA LEU A 277 -16.92 14.02 0.09
C LEU A 277 -17.90 15.01 0.73
N GLU A 278 -18.09 14.94 2.05
CA GLU A 278 -18.94 15.87 2.80
C GLU A 278 -18.37 17.29 2.82
N LEU A 279 -17.07 17.45 3.08
CA LEU A 279 -16.40 18.75 3.04
C LEU A 279 -16.44 19.36 1.63
N GLY A 280 -16.27 18.52 0.61
CA GLY A 280 -16.38 18.89 -0.80
C GLY A 280 -17.81 19.19 -1.25
N LYS A 281 -18.82 18.90 -0.41
CA LYS A 281 -20.25 19.02 -0.75
C LYS A 281 -20.60 18.32 -2.07
N VAL A 282 -19.99 17.16 -2.30
CA VAL A 282 -20.17 16.38 -3.55
C VAL A 282 -21.63 15.94 -3.69
N TYR A 283 -22.30 15.65 -2.57
CA TYR A 283 -23.73 15.34 -2.52
C TYR A 283 -24.50 16.47 -1.83
N SER A 284 -25.71 16.73 -2.33
CA SER A 284 -26.64 17.70 -1.73
C SER A 284 -27.31 17.18 -0.46
N LYS A 285 -27.32 15.86 -0.26
CA LYS A 285 -27.83 15.18 0.93
C LYS A 285 -26.68 14.53 1.71
N PRO A 286 -26.84 14.32 3.03
CA PRO A 286 -25.84 13.61 3.83
C PRO A 286 -25.57 12.20 3.32
N ILE A 287 -24.32 11.76 3.43
CA ILE A 287 -23.94 10.36 3.18
C ILE A 287 -24.46 9.51 4.34
N VAL A 288 -25.19 8.44 4.02
CA VAL A 288 -25.81 7.52 5.00
C VAL A 288 -25.10 6.17 5.06
N THR A 289 -23.99 6.02 4.33
CA THR A 289 -23.17 4.81 4.29
C THR A 289 -22.69 4.39 5.67
N GLU A 290 -22.99 3.15 6.05
CA GLU A 290 -22.49 2.57 7.29
C GLU A 290 -21.00 2.20 7.15
N VAL A 291 -20.17 2.49 8.16
CA VAL A 291 -18.79 1.99 8.23
C VAL A 291 -18.69 1.05 9.42
N THR A 292 -18.69 -0.25 9.16
CA THR A 292 -18.85 -1.28 10.20
C THR A 292 -17.85 -2.42 10.04
N ALA A 293 -17.51 -3.11 11.12
CA ALA A 293 -16.54 -4.20 11.07
C ALA A 293 -17.13 -5.39 10.30
N LEU A 294 -16.35 -6.03 9.43
CA LEU A 294 -16.76 -7.26 8.78
C LEU A 294 -16.85 -8.39 9.80
N LYS A 295 -18.07 -8.91 10.03
CA LYS A 295 -18.29 -10.10 10.87
C LYS A 295 -18.08 -11.41 10.10
N GLY A 296 -18.32 -11.35 8.79
CA GLY A 296 -18.25 -12.47 7.87
C GLY A 296 -18.84 -12.04 6.53
N PHE A 297 -18.33 -12.64 5.46
CA PHE A 297 -18.86 -12.56 4.11
C PHE A 297 -19.34 -13.95 3.71
N TYR A 298 -20.54 -14.04 3.16
CA TYR A 298 -21.16 -15.31 2.77
C TYR A 298 -21.49 -15.24 1.29
N GLN A 299 -20.79 -16.01 0.47
CA GLN A 299 -21.01 -16.08 -0.97
C GLN A 299 -22.47 -16.43 -1.28
N ALA A 300 -23.08 -15.68 -2.20
CA ALA A 300 -24.42 -15.94 -2.71
C ALA A 300 -24.42 -17.16 -3.63
N GLU A 301 -25.59 -17.66 -3.95
CA GLU A 301 -25.78 -18.79 -4.85
C GLU A 301 -25.11 -18.55 -6.21
N GLU A 302 -24.60 -19.62 -6.83
CA GLU A 302 -23.83 -19.55 -8.10
C GLU A 302 -24.55 -18.79 -9.22
N TYR A 303 -25.88 -18.85 -9.27
CA TYR A 303 -26.66 -18.15 -10.30
C TYR A 303 -26.67 -16.62 -10.13
N HIS A 304 -26.18 -16.09 -9.00
CA HIS A 304 -26.02 -14.65 -8.78
C HIS A 304 -24.64 -14.13 -9.19
N GLN A 305 -23.65 -15.00 -9.38
CA GLN A 305 -22.29 -14.60 -9.77
C GLN A 305 -22.25 -14.27 -11.27
N ASP A 306 -21.44 -13.27 -11.65
CA ASP A 306 -21.29 -12.77 -13.02
C ASP A 306 -22.64 -12.46 -13.71
N TYR A 307 -23.69 -12.13 -12.93
CA TYR A 307 -25.07 -12.16 -13.45
C TYR A 307 -25.28 -11.14 -14.57
N MET A 308 -24.65 -9.97 -14.45
CA MET A 308 -24.69 -8.92 -15.47
C MET A 308 -24.05 -9.39 -16.80
N GLU A 309 -22.92 -10.10 -16.73
CA GLU A 309 -22.23 -10.65 -17.90
C GLU A 309 -23.06 -11.77 -18.55
N LEU A 310 -23.65 -12.64 -17.74
CA LEU A 310 -24.45 -13.77 -18.21
C LEU A 310 -25.84 -13.37 -18.73
N ASN A 311 -26.38 -12.22 -18.31
CA ASN A 311 -27.73 -11.75 -18.64
C ASN A 311 -27.76 -10.31 -19.19
N PRO A 312 -26.97 -9.98 -20.23
CA PRO A 312 -26.77 -8.59 -20.67
C PRO A 312 -28.02 -7.98 -21.34
N THR A 313 -28.98 -8.82 -21.75
CA THR A 313 -30.26 -8.40 -22.35
C THR A 313 -31.41 -8.31 -21.34
N SER A 314 -31.15 -8.63 -20.07
CA SER A 314 -32.14 -8.44 -19.00
C SER A 314 -32.53 -6.97 -18.90
N ALA A 315 -33.83 -6.70 -18.89
CA ALA A 315 -34.34 -5.34 -18.76
C ALA A 315 -33.87 -4.68 -17.45
N TYR A 316 -33.65 -5.46 -16.39
CA TYR A 316 -33.12 -4.93 -15.14
C TYR A 316 -31.68 -4.45 -15.33
N ILE A 317 -30.81 -5.30 -15.90
CA ILE A 317 -29.40 -4.97 -16.16
C ILE A 317 -29.28 -3.74 -17.06
N GLN A 318 -30.03 -3.70 -18.16
CA GLN A 318 -29.97 -2.58 -19.12
C GLN A 318 -30.38 -1.23 -18.50
N ASN A 319 -31.35 -1.24 -17.59
CA ASN A 319 -31.88 -0.01 -17.02
C ASN A 319 -31.09 0.47 -15.79
N TRP A 320 -30.51 -0.45 -15.00
CA TRP A 320 -29.99 -0.10 -13.67
C TRP A 320 -28.50 -0.40 -13.46
N ASP A 321 -27.93 -1.39 -14.16
CA ASP A 321 -26.56 -1.85 -13.91
C ASP A 321 -25.59 -1.52 -15.04
N ALA A 322 -25.96 -1.76 -16.29
CA ALA A 322 -25.17 -1.37 -17.46
C ALA A 322 -24.79 0.12 -17.49
N PRO A 323 -25.68 1.07 -17.11
CA PRO A 323 -25.31 2.48 -17.02
C PRO A 323 -24.18 2.75 -16.01
N LYS A 324 -24.04 1.95 -14.94
CA LYS A 324 -22.95 2.11 -13.96
C LYS A 324 -21.59 1.80 -14.59
N VAL A 325 -21.50 0.76 -15.42
CA VAL A 325 -20.26 0.40 -16.13
C VAL A 325 -19.90 1.44 -17.19
N GLU A 326 -20.88 2.00 -17.90
CA GLU A 326 -20.62 3.12 -18.83
C GLU A 326 -20.16 4.38 -18.10
N GLU A 327 -20.74 4.67 -16.93
CA GLU A 327 -20.30 5.77 -16.07
C GLU A 327 -18.88 5.53 -15.52
N LEU A 328 -18.51 4.29 -15.17
CA LEU A 328 -17.15 3.91 -14.80
C LEU A 328 -16.17 4.25 -15.92
N LYS A 329 -16.44 3.79 -17.15
CA LYS A 329 -15.60 4.06 -18.33
C LYS A 329 -15.46 5.55 -18.60
N ARG A 330 -16.51 6.33 -18.35
CA ARG A 330 -16.52 7.78 -18.57
C ARG A 330 -15.74 8.54 -17.50
N LYS A 331 -15.87 8.17 -16.23
CA LYS A 331 -15.23 8.87 -15.10
C LYS A 331 -13.80 8.42 -14.84
N TYR A 332 -13.50 7.14 -15.08
CA TYR A 332 -12.23 6.50 -14.75
C TYR A 332 -11.70 5.64 -15.90
N PRO A 333 -11.51 6.21 -17.12
CA PRO A 333 -11.03 5.45 -18.27
C PRO A 333 -9.67 4.77 -18.03
N GLU A 334 -8.82 5.33 -17.18
CA GLU A 334 -7.53 4.78 -16.78
C GLU A 334 -7.62 3.54 -15.89
N LEU A 335 -8.76 3.35 -15.21
CA LEU A 335 -9.00 2.19 -14.36
C LEU A 335 -9.57 1.01 -15.13
N ILE A 336 -9.94 1.15 -16.40
CA ILE A 336 -10.56 0.05 -17.16
C ILE A 336 -9.52 -1.01 -17.52
N LYS A 337 -9.84 -2.30 -17.29
CA LYS A 337 -9.03 -3.44 -17.76
C LYS A 337 -8.82 -3.32 -19.27
N LYS A 338 -7.56 -3.35 -19.70
CA LYS A 338 -7.22 -3.45 -21.12
C LYS A 338 -7.57 -4.87 -21.56
N MET A 339 -8.57 -4.99 -22.43
CA MET A 339 -8.95 -6.24 -23.10
C MET A 339 -7.87 -6.69 -24.07
#